data_AF-A0A351T070-F1
#
_entry.id   AF-A0A351T070-F1
#
_cell.length_a   1.000
_cell.length_b   1.000
_cell.length_c   1.000
_cell.angle_alpha   90.00
_cell.angle_beta   90.00
_cell.angle_gamma   90.00
#
_symmetry.space_group_name_H-M   'P 1'
#
loop_
_entity.id
_entity.type
_entity.pdbx_description
1 polymer ?
#
loop_
_entity_poly.entity_id
_entity_poly.type
_entity_poly.pdbx_seq_one_letter_code
_entity_poly.pdbx_strand_id
1 'polypeptide(L)'
;MPGTKPTKRELARMKVMHEIGESPTAIARRMGRSHNTILKYLRSEVFTDPDISQMVAQIKEKETADLYLIGGKARQRIHELLDGGKMRPIEAVATMDRAFQQRRLLEGQSTLNVNSLSALVVAASRDFAKMSQEGEREGEIKGKEEMPMPGARGQDR
;
A
#
# COMPACT_ATOMS: atom_id res chain seq x y z
N MET A 1 -28.30 -12.97 16.50
CA MET A 1 -27.95 -14.13 17.36
C MET A 1 -26.66 -13.83 18.12
N PRO A 2 -26.72 -13.13 19.28
CA PRO A 2 -25.53 -12.90 20.10
C PRO A 2 -25.25 -14.15 20.96
N GLY A 3 -24.12 -14.83 20.73
CA GLY A 3 -23.64 -15.91 21.61
C GLY A 3 -23.16 -17.20 20.91
N THR A 4 -23.56 -17.47 19.66
CA THR A 4 -23.11 -18.65 18.92
C THR A 4 -21.72 -18.46 18.35
N LYS A 5 -20.87 -19.50 18.40
CA LYS A 5 -19.56 -19.49 17.72
C LYS A 5 -19.77 -19.22 16.21
N PRO A 6 -18.99 -18.34 15.58
CA PRO A 6 -19.08 -18.11 14.15
C PRO A 6 -18.72 -19.40 13.40
N THR A 7 -19.44 -19.64 12.30
CA THR A 7 -19.15 -20.71 11.35
C THR A 7 -17.84 -20.45 10.60
N LYS A 8 -17.21 -21.50 10.05
CA LYS A 8 -16.00 -21.36 9.21
C LYS A 8 -16.19 -20.32 8.08
N ARG A 9 -17.37 -20.29 7.47
CA ARG A 9 -17.72 -19.34 6.41
C ARG A 9 -17.88 -17.90 6.91
N GLU A 10 -18.42 -17.69 8.11
CA GLU A 10 -18.48 -16.37 8.73
C GLU A 10 -17.07 -15.88 9.10
N LEU A 11 -16.21 -16.75 9.62
CA LEU A 11 -14.82 -16.41 9.91
C LEU A 11 -14.07 -15.99 8.65
N ALA A 12 -14.19 -16.77 7.57
CA ALA A 12 -13.59 -16.42 6.29
C ALA A 12 -14.05 -15.04 5.78
N ARG A 13 -15.36 -14.76 5.81
CA ARG A 13 -15.90 -13.43 5.43
C ARG A 13 -15.38 -12.31 6.33
N MET A 14 -15.30 -12.54 7.64
CA MET A 14 -14.77 -11.57 8.60
C MET A 14 -13.33 -11.20 8.28
N LYS A 15 -12.49 -12.20 7.95
CA LYS A 15 -11.09 -12.00 7.57
C LYS A 15 -10.96 -11.24 6.26
N VAL A 16 -11.74 -11.61 5.23
CA VAL A 16 -11.74 -10.90 3.95
C VAL A 16 -12.13 -9.43 4.14
N MET A 17 -13.21 -9.13 4.86
CA MET A 17 -13.64 -7.75 5.13
C MET A 17 -12.54 -6.93 5.83
N HIS A 18 -11.80 -7.55 6.73
CA HIS A 18 -10.67 -6.90 7.38
C HIS A 18 -9.49 -6.64 6.42
N GLU A 19 -9.15 -7.61 5.56
CA GLU A 19 -8.07 -7.47 4.56
C GLU A 19 -8.38 -6.42 3.48
N ILE A 20 -9.64 -6.24 3.11
CA ILE A 20 -10.07 -5.17 2.19
C ILE A 20 -10.17 -3.79 2.87
N GLY A 21 -9.82 -3.70 4.16
CA GLY A 21 -9.71 -2.44 4.90
C GLY A 21 -10.95 -2.00 5.68
N GLU A 22 -11.97 -2.85 5.86
CA GLU A 22 -13.10 -2.48 6.71
C GLU A 22 -12.70 -2.43 8.20
N SER A 23 -13.23 -1.43 8.90
CA SER A 23 -13.04 -1.31 10.34
C SER A 23 -13.80 -2.41 11.09
N PRO A 24 -13.31 -2.91 12.24
CA PRO A 24 -14.01 -3.93 13.03
C PRO A 24 -15.44 -3.54 13.42
N THR A 25 -15.70 -2.25 13.59
CA THR A 25 -17.05 -1.70 13.86
C THR A 25 -17.98 -1.81 12.65
N ALA A 26 -17.48 -1.55 11.44
CA ALA A 26 -18.24 -1.72 10.21
C ALA A 26 -18.57 -3.21 9.98
N ILE A 27 -17.58 -4.09 10.17
CA ILE A 27 -17.74 -5.55 10.07
C ILE A 27 -18.79 -6.05 11.07
N ALA A 28 -18.72 -5.60 12.33
CA ALA A 28 -19.68 -5.94 13.37
C ALA A 28 -21.13 -5.61 12.96
N ARG A 29 -21.34 -4.40 12.43
CA ARG A 29 -22.65 -3.94 11.95
C ARG A 29 -23.14 -4.78 10.76
N ARG A 30 -22.26 -5.08 9.81
CA ARG A 30 -22.58 -5.82 8.58
C ARG A 30 -22.89 -7.30 8.84
N MET A 31 -22.21 -7.90 9.82
CA MET A 31 -22.38 -9.31 10.20
C MET A 31 -23.39 -9.55 11.33
N GLY A 32 -23.91 -8.49 11.95
CA GLY A 32 -24.80 -8.61 13.11
C GLY A 32 -24.12 -9.24 14.35
N ARG A 33 -22.82 -9.00 14.52
CA ARG A 33 -22.01 -9.52 15.63
C ARG A 33 -21.50 -8.37 16.49
N SER A 34 -21.13 -8.64 17.75
CA SER A 34 -20.55 -7.61 18.61
C SER A 34 -19.13 -7.28 18.18
N HIS A 35 -18.74 -6.01 18.34
CA HIS A 35 -17.38 -5.52 18.03
C HIS A 35 -16.30 -6.35 18.72
N ASN A 36 -16.50 -6.70 20.00
CA ASN A 36 -15.57 -7.52 20.78
C ASN A 36 -15.42 -8.94 20.21
N THR A 37 -16.50 -9.50 19.64
CA THR A 37 -16.43 -10.81 18.97
C THR A 37 -15.56 -10.72 17.73
N ILE A 38 -15.72 -9.68 16.92
CA ILE A 38 -14.90 -9.45 15.72
C ILE A 38 -13.42 -9.34 16.11
N LEU A 39 -13.08 -8.49 17.08
CA LEU A 39 -11.70 -8.32 17.55
C LEU A 39 -11.10 -9.63 18.09
N LYS A 40 -11.87 -10.39 18.86
CA LYS A 40 -11.43 -11.69 19.41
C LYS A 40 -11.01 -12.64 18.29
N TYR A 41 -11.82 -12.77 17.25
CA TYR A 41 -11.52 -13.70 16.16
C TYR A 41 -10.44 -13.18 15.23
N LEU A 42 -10.46 -11.89 14.86
CA LEU A 42 -9.43 -11.28 14.01
C LEU A 42 -8.00 -11.43 14.57
N ARG A 43 -7.85 -11.47 15.90
CA ARG A 43 -6.57 -11.66 16.60
C ARG A 43 -6.23 -13.13 16.88
N SER A 44 -7.15 -14.06 16.61
CA SER A 44 -6.97 -15.48 16.91
C SER A 44 -6.25 -16.21 15.77
N GLU A 45 -5.60 -17.31 16.10
CA GLU A 45 -4.90 -18.20 15.14
C GLU A 45 -5.86 -19.09 14.32
N VAL A 46 -7.18 -18.86 14.44
CA VAL A 46 -8.19 -19.67 13.75
C VAL A 46 -8.07 -19.56 12.22
N PHE A 47 -7.46 -18.50 11.69
CA PHE A 47 -7.23 -18.33 10.25
C PHE A 47 -6.03 -19.11 9.71
N THR A 48 -5.24 -19.75 10.58
CA THR A 48 -4.14 -20.65 10.17
C THR A 48 -4.69 -22.01 9.72
N ASP A 49 -5.96 -22.33 10.02
CA ASP A 49 -6.65 -23.53 9.50
C ASP A 49 -6.67 -23.49 7.95
N PRO A 50 -6.10 -24.50 7.25
CA PRO A 50 -6.08 -24.57 5.80
C PRO A 50 -7.46 -24.42 5.16
N ASP A 51 -8.50 -24.97 5.77
CA ASP A 51 -9.88 -24.90 5.25
C ASP A 51 -10.38 -23.46 5.21
N ILE A 52 -10.13 -22.72 6.29
CA ILE A 52 -10.59 -21.33 6.42
C ILE A 52 -9.76 -20.44 5.49
N SER A 53 -8.45 -20.67 5.41
CA SER A 53 -7.56 -19.95 4.49
C SER A 53 -7.96 -20.12 3.02
N GLN A 54 -8.30 -21.34 2.59
CA GLN A 54 -8.81 -21.57 1.24
C GLN A 54 -10.14 -20.83 0.98
N MET A 55 -11.07 -20.84 1.94
CA MET A 55 -12.31 -20.07 1.81
C MET A 55 -12.06 -18.56 1.74
N VAL A 56 -11.09 -18.04 2.50
CA VAL A 56 -10.67 -16.63 2.43
C VAL A 56 -10.17 -16.30 1.03
N ALA A 57 -9.28 -17.13 0.47
CA ALA A 57 -8.74 -16.94 -0.87
C ALA A 57 -9.84 -16.93 -1.94
N GLN A 58 -10.75 -17.91 -1.91
CA GLN A 58 -11.86 -18.00 -2.87
C GLN A 58 -12.81 -16.80 -2.79
N ILE A 59 -13.16 -16.37 -1.57
CA ILE A 59 -14.03 -15.21 -1.38
C ILE A 59 -13.33 -13.95 -1.88
N LYS A 60 -12.04 -13.78 -1.58
CA LYS A 60 -11.25 -12.63 -2.03
C LYS A 60 -11.14 -12.59 -3.55
N GLU A 61 -10.85 -13.71 -4.19
CA GLU A 61 -10.80 -13.83 -5.65
C GLU A 61 -12.14 -13.45 -6.28
N LYS A 62 -13.26 -13.94 -5.72
CA LYS A 62 -14.60 -13.58 -6.19
C LYS A 62 -14.90 -12.09 -6.04
N GLU A 63 -14.63 -11.50 -4.88
CA GLU A 63 -14.83 -10.06 -4.65
C GLU A 63 -13.98 -9.23 -5.63
N THR A 64 -12.75 -9.67 -5.90
CA THR A 64 -11.86 -9.02 -6.85
C THR A 64 -12.41 -9.13 -8.28
N ALA A 65 -12.90 -10.31 -8.69
CA ALA A 65 -13.53 -10.55 -9.98
C ALA A 65 -14.82 -9.71 -10.17
N ASP A 66 -15.65 -9.61 -9.12
CA ASP A 66 -16.85 -8.77 -9.14
C ASP A 66 -16.49 -7.28 -9.28
N LEU A 67 -15.45 -6.81 -8.58
CA LEU A 67 -14.91 -5.46 -8.74
C LEU A 67 -14.40 -5.20 -10.15
N TYR A 68 -13.70 -6.17 -10.75
CA TYR A 68 -13.27 -6.11 -12.15
C TYR A 68 -14.45 -5.97 -13.12
N LEU A 69 -15.51 -6.76 -12.91
CA LEU A 69 -16.71 -6.73 -13.74
C LEU A 69 -17.45 -5.39 -13.61
N ILE A 70 -17.60 -4.87 -12.38
CA ILE A 70 -18.19 -3.55 -12.14
C ILE A 70 -17.38 -2.46 -12.84
N GLY A 71 -16.05 -2.52 -12.75
CA GLY A 71 -15.16 -1.60 -13.47
C GLY A 71 -15.31 -1.69 -14.98
N GLY A 72 -15.45 -2.90 -15.53
CA GLY A 72 -15.73 -3.12 -16.96
C GLY A 72 -17.04 -2.48 -17.41
N LYS A 73 -18.14 -2.74 -16.69
CA LYS A 73 -19.46 -2.16 -16.96
C LYS A 73 -19.47 -0.64 -16.84
N ALA A 74 -18.78 -0.08 -15.84
CA ALA A 74 -18.67 1.35 -15.67
C ALA A 74 -17.94 2.02 -16.85
N ARG A 75 -16.85 1.42 -17.35
CA ARG A 75 -16.16 1.92 -18.55
C ARG A 75 -17.02 1.85 -19.79
N GLN A 76 -17.71 0.74 -20.01
CA GLN A 76 -18.64 0.60 -21.13
C GLN A 76 -19.71 1.71 -21.10
N ARG A 77 -20.26 2.00 -19.91
CA ARG A 77 -21.22 3.08 -19.74
C ARG A 77 -20.64 4.46 -20.03
N ILE A 78 -19.38 4.72 -19.68
CA ILE A 78 -18.70 5.98 -20.00
C ILE A 78 -18.56 6.12 -21.51
N HIS A 79 -18.13 5.08 -22.22
CA HIS A 79 -18.04 5.09 -23.69
C HIS A 79 -19.38 5.38 -24.35
N GLU A 80 -20.47 4.74 -23.92
CA GLU A 80 -21.82 5.03 -24.42
C GLU A 80 -22.24 6.51 -24.25
N LEU A 81 -21.90 7.13 -23.12
CA LEU A 81 -22.22 8.53 -22.84
C LEU A 81 -21.40 9.49 -23.70
N LEU A 82 -20.16 9.10 -24.01
CA LEU A 82 -19.21 9.85 -24.83
C LEU A 82 -19.62 9.80 -26.31
N ASP A 83 -19.90 8.61 -26.84
CA ASP A 83 -20.36 8.39 -28.22
C ASP A 83 -21.74 9.02 -28.46
N GLY A 84 -22.60 9.02 -27.44
CA GLY A 84 -23.90 9.67 -27.48
C GLY A 84 -23.87 11.20 -27.37
N GLY A 85 -22.69 11.82 -27.25
CA GLY A 85 -22.54 13.28 -27.12
C GLY A 85 -23.13 13.87 -25.85
N LYS A 86 -23.44 13.05 -24.85
CA LYS A 86 -24.12 13.46 -23.60
C LYS A 86 -23.15 13.94 -22.51
N MET A 87 -21.85 13.86 -22.77
CA MET A 87 -20.80 14.18 -21.80
C MET A 87 -19.80 15.16 -22.41
N ARG A 88 -19.39 16.19 -21.65
CA ARG A 88 -18.38 17.12 -22.14
C ARG A 88 -17.01 16.45 -22.16
N PRO A 89 -16.10 16.78 -23.11
CA PRO A 89 -14.78 16.16 -23.20
C PRO A 89 -13.96 16.20 -21.89
N ILE A 90 -14.06 17.29 -21.13
CA ILE A 90 -13.36 17.44 -19.84
C ILE A 90 -13.90 16.45 -18.79
N GLU A 91 -15.23 16.31 -18.72
CA GLU A 91 -15.88 15.38 -17.80
C GLU A 91 -15.51 13.94 -18.14
N ALA A 92 -15.40 13.62 -19.44
CA ALA A 92 -14.96 12.32 -19.92
C ALA A 92 -13.51 12.00 -19.50
N VAL A 93 -12.58 12.94 -19.69
CA VAL A 93 -11.17 12.76 -19.28
C VAL A 93 -11.06 12.55 -17.77
N ALA A 94 -11.75 13.36 -16.97
CA ALA A 94 -11.75 13.23 -15.51
C ALA A 94 -12.32 11.88 -15.04
N THR A 95 -13.34 11.38 -15.73
CA THR A 95 -13.97 10.10 -15.39
C THR A 95 -13.08 8.91 -15.78
N MET A 96 -12.41 8.99 -16.93
CA MET A 96 -11.42 7.99 -17.35
C MET A 96 -10.23 7.90 -16.40
N ASP A 97 -9.67 9.04 -15.98
CA ASP A 97 -8.56 9.08 -15.03
C ASP A 97 -8.96 8.49 -13.66
N ARG A 98 -10.14 8.85 -13.15
CA ARG A 98 -10.66 8.29 -11.90
C ARG A 98 -10.88 6.78 -11.98
N ALA A 99 -11.43 6.28 -13.09
CA ALA A 99 -11.62 4.85 -13.32
C ALA A 99 -10.28 4.10 -13.43
N PHE A 100 -9.25 4.70 -14.03
CA PHE A 100 -7.91 4.16 -14.11
C PHE A 100 -7.23 4.05 -12.74
N GLN A 101 -7.29 5.13 -11.94
CA GLN A 101 -6.73 5.14 -10.59
C GLN A 101 -7.41 4.14 -9.66
N GLN A 102 -8.74 4.08 -9.69
CA GLN A 102 -9.51 3.12 -8.89
C GLN A 102 -9.17 1.67 -9.25
N ARG A 103 -9.00 1.36 -10.54
CA ARG A 103 -8.58 0.03 -10.99
C ARG A 103 -7.23 -0.34 -10.41
N ARG A 104 -6.21 0.48 -10.59
CA ARG A 104 -4.87 0.17 -10.09
C ARG A 104 -4.84 -0.03 -8.57
N LEU A 105 -5.58 0.79 -7.84
CA LEU A 105 -5.69 0.67 -6.39
C LEU A 105 -6.32 -0.67 -5.96
N LEU A 106 -7.34 -1.14 -6.69
CA LEU A 106 -7.97 -2.45 -6.45
C LEU A 106 -7.10 -3.63 -6.86
N GLU A 107 -6.28 -3.47 -7.89
CA GLU A 107 -5.32 -4.47 -8.36
C GLU A 107 -4.04 -4.53 -7.51
N GLY A 108 -3.92 -3.67 -6.48
CA GLY A 108 -2.69 -3.52 -5.72
C GLY A 108 -1.53 -2.95 -6.54
N GLN A 109 -1.81 -2.38 -7.71
CA GLN A 109 -0.82 -1.74 -8.56
C GLN A 109 -0.62 -0.28 -8.16
N SER A 110 0.62 0.20 -8.31
CA SER A 110 0.94 1.60 -8.05
C SER A 110 0.15 2.53 -8.98
N THR A 111 -0.53 3.51 -8.38
CA THR A 111 -1.20 4.60 -9.11
C THR A 111 -0.23 5.70 -9.54
N LEU A 112 1.05 5.62 -9.16
CA LEU A 112 2.05 6.61 -9.53
C LEU A 112 2.29 6.58 -11.04
N ASN A 113 2.30 7.77 -11.62
CA ASN A 113 2.77 7.98 -12.98
C ASN A 113 4.26 7.58 -13.05
N VAL A 114 4.63 6.81 -14.08
CA VAL A 114 6.02 6.36 -14.32
C VAL A 114 6.99 7.54 -14.34
N ASN A 115 6.55 8.71 -14.81
CA ASN A 115 7.34 9.94 -14.81
C ASN A 115 7.66 10.45 -13.39
N SER A 116 6.72 10.32 -12.45
CA SER A 116 6.91 10.69 -11.04
C SER A 116 7.89 9.75 -10.34
N LEU A 117 7.84 8.46 -10.69
CA LEU A 117 8.77 7.43 -10.21
C LEU A 117 10.19 7.71 -10.70
N SER A 118 10.32 8.08 -11.97
CA SER A 118 11.61 8.48 -12.58
C SER A 118 12.22 9.67 -11.85
N ALA A 119 11.41 10.68 -11.51
CA ALA A 119 11.87 11.85 -10.76
C ALA A 119 12.35 11.50 -9.34
N LEU A 120 11.66 10.60 -8.64
CA LEU A 120 12.07 10.12 -7.32
C LEU A 120 13.39 9.32 -7.37
N VAL A 121 13.56 8.47 -8.38
CA VAL A 121 14.81 7.72 -8.58
C VAL A 121 15.97 8.66 -8.87
N VAL A 122 15.77 9.67 -9.71
CA VAL A 122 16.80 10.69 -10.01
C VAL A 122 17.13 11.54 -8.77
N ALA A 123 16.12 11.91 -7.98
CA ALA A 123 16.32 12.65 -6.73
C ALA A 123 17.13 11.81 -5.71
N ALA A 124 16.71 10.56 -5.47
CA ALA A 124 17.41 9.65 -4.58
C ALA A 124 18.86 9.41 -5.03
N SER A 125 19.09 9.24 -6.34
CA SER A 125 20.44 9.07 -6.90
C SER A 125 21.34 10.29 -6.67
N ARG A 126 20.77 11.50 -6.75
CA ARG A 126 21.50 12.75 -6.44
C ARG A 126 21.81 12.87 -4.97
N ASP A 127 20.90 12.47 -4.10
CA ASP A 127 21.11 12.54 -2.64
C ASP A 127 22.19 11.54 -2.20
N PHE A 128 22.20 10.32 -2.76
CA PHE A 128 23.28 9.35 -2.55
C PHE A 128 24.65 9.89 -3.03
N ALA A 129 24.70 10.54 -4.20
CA ALA A 129 25.94 11.13 -4.70
C ALA A 129 26.47 12.24 -3.79
N LYS A 130 25.59 13.07 -3.20
CA LYS A 130 25.97 14.11 -2.24
C LYS A 130 26.49 13.53 -0.93
N MET A 131 25.80 12.53 -0.37
CA MET A 131 26.22 11.87 0.87
C MET A 131 27.59 11.17 0.71
N SER A 132 27.87 10.61 -0.47
CA SER A 132 29.19 10.02 -0.77
C SER A 132 30.30 11.07 -0.79
N GLN A 133 30.06 12.26 -1.37
CA GLN A 133 31.04 13.35 -1.41
C GLN A 133 31.25 14.02 -0.05
N GLU A 134 30.21 14.08 0.80
CA GLU A 134 30.30 14.61 2.15
C GLU A 134 31.09 13.68 3.08
N GLY A 135 30.90 12.36 2.96
CA GLY A 135 31.68 11.36 3.71
C GLY A 135 33.17 11.36 3.36
N GLU A 136 33.54 11.61 2.10
CA GLU A 136 34.94 11.75 1.68
C GLU A 136 35.61 13.00 2.26
N ARG A 137 34.86 14.12 2.38
CA ARG A 137 35.36 15.36 2.98
C ARG A 137 35.57 15.27 4.49
N GLU A 138 34.71 14.55 5.22
CA GLU A 138 34.89 14.35 6.66
C GLU A 138 36.08 13.43 6.99
N GLY A 139 36.39 12.46 6.12
CA GLY A 139 37.57 11.60 6.25
C GLY A 139 38.89 12.35 6.08
N GLU A 140 38.97 13.30 5.15
CA GLU A 140 40.16 14.13 4.92
C GLU A 140 40.47 15.09 6.08
N ILE A 141 39.46 15.54 6.81
CA ILE A 141 39.63 16.48 7.93
C ILE A 141 40.20 15.78 9.16
N LYS A 142 39.73 14.56 9.49
CA LYS A 142 40.27 13.77 10.61
C LYS A 142 41.70 13.27 10.38
N GLY A 143 42.08 12.98 9.14
CA GLY A 143 43.45 12.54 8.83
C GLY A 143 44.53 13.60 9.04
N LYS A 144 44.17 14.88 9.15
CA LYS A 144 45.14 15.98 9.36
C LYS A 144 45.37 16.37 10.82
N GLU A 145 44.51 15.98 11.75
CA GLU A 145 44.66 16.31 13.19
C GLU A 145 45.58 15.33 13.96
N GLU A 146 45.86 14.13 13.43
CA GLU A 146 46.61 13.08 14.16
C GLU A 146 48.13 13.03 13.90
N MET A 147 48.76 14.07 13.31
CA MET A 147 50.23 14.10 13.20
C MET A 147 50.87 14.93 14.33
N PRO A 148 51.46 14.30 15.38
CA PRO A 148 52.28 15.02 16.34
C PRO A 148 53.61 15.44 15.69
N MET A 149 53.89 16.74 15.76
CA MET A 149 55.15 17.35 15.31
C MET A 149 56.37 16.77 16.07
N PRO A 150 57.47 16.38 15.40
CA PRO A 150 58.67 15.92 16.07
C PRO A 150 59.36 17.08 16.82
N GLY A 151 59.46 16.94 18.14
CA GLY A 151 60.01 17.95 19.04
C GLY A 151 61.49 18.24 18.79
N ALA A 152 61.81 19.52 18.69
CA ALA A 152 63.17 20.05 18.73
C ALA A 152 63.75 19.87 20.14
N ARG A 153 64.75 18.98 20.29
CA ARG A 153 65.58 18.92 21.50
C ARG A 153 66.67 19.99 21.40
N GLY A 154 66.54 21.02 22.22
CA GLY A 154 67.59 22.01 22.48
C GLY A 154 68.80 21.35 23.16
N GLN A 155 69.97 21.69 22.63
CA GLN A 155 71.23 21.73 23.36
C GLN A 155 71.13 22.81 24.43
N ASP A 156 71.63 22.56 25.63
CA ASP A 156 72.73 23.36 26.19
C ASP A 156 73.21 22.79 27.53
N ARG A 157 74.52 22.90 27.72
CA ARG A 157 75.33 22.53 28.88
C ARG A 157 75.51 23.73 29.80
#